data_AF-A0A3D5U6Q1-F1
#
_entry.id   AF-A0A3D5U6Q1-F1
#
_cell.length_a   1.000
_cell.length_b   1.000
_cell.length_c   1.000
_cell.angle_alpha   90.00
_cell.angle_beta   90.00
_cell.angle_gamma   90.00
#
_symmetry.space_group_name_H-M   'P 1'
#
loop_
_entity.id
_entity.type
_entity.pdbx_description
1 polymer ?
#
loop_
_entity_poly.entity_id
_entity_poly.type
_entity_poly.pdbx_seq_one_letter_code
_entity_poly.pdbx_strand_id
1 'polypeptide(L)'
;MPNDRTENMSPDEKFSAIANLKEKLEDNFVALGDLLSEIKRSKLYRFKGYESFKDFVEAEYQLSGSLAGKLAATFDLYIEEMDIDETSVKEIGLERLQLIKPMVQKAGWDERELWMQKALETPTNELRSEIKELKKKDKEDNQDLKKVFIDQYLEKMTTWFNCSKSELNFKLALYFQESDLDDVKKVVKERQRAFEQEIQANKD
;
A
#
# COMPACT_ATOMS: atom_id res chain seq x y z
N MET A 1 19.50 -26.27 26.18
CA MET A 1 19.99 -25.66 27.44
C MET A 1 18.99 -24.58 27.83
N PRO A 2 18.48 -24.55 29.07
CA PRO A 2 17.55 -23.51 29.51
C PRO A 2 18.26 -22.15 29.54
N ASN A 3 17.54 -21.09 29.21
CA ASN A 3 18.06 -19.74 29.02
C ASN A 3 18.25 -19.04 30.39
N ASP A 4 19.31 -19.40 31.11
CA ASP A 4 19.66 -18.99 32.49
C ASP A 4 19.83 -17.46 32.68
N ARG A 5 19.86 -16.68 31.58
CA ARG A 5 20.15 -15.23 31.61
C ARG A 5 18.94 -14.36 31.95
N THR A 6 17.72 -14.82 31.69
CA THR A 6 16.50 -14.01 31.87
C THR A 6 15.84 -14.19 33.23
N GLU A 7 16.21 -15.23 34.00
CA GLU A 7 15.60 -15.54 35.30
C GLU A 7 16.09 -14.61 36.42
N ASN A 8 17.28 -14.03 36.29
CA ASN A 8 17.90 -13.16 37.30
C ASN A 8 17.73 -11.64 37.08
N MET A 9 17.10 -11.22 35.98
CA MET A 9 16.87 -9.80 35.72
C MET A 9 15.61 -9.28 36.43
N SER A 10 15.71 -8.11 37.04
CA SER A 10 14.56 -7.38 37.56
C SER A 10 13.60 -6.97 36.42
N PRO A 11 12.32 -6.67 36.72
CA PRO A 11 11.38 -6.19 35.70
C PRO A 11 11.89 -4.97 34.92
N ASP A 12 12.50 -3.99 35.59
CA ASP A 12 13.01 -2.77 34.95
C ASP A 12 14.22 -3.04 34.03
N GLU A 13 15.08 -3.99 34.42
CA GLU A 13 16.19 -4.45 33.56
C GLU A 13 15.67 -5.15 32.32
N LYS A 14 14.57 -5.92 32.44
CA LYS A 14 13.92 -6.56 31.28
C LYS A 14 13.32 -5.54 30.32
N PHE A 15 12.63 -4.51 30.84
CA PHE A 15 12.09 -3.43 30.00
C PHE A 15 13.20 -2.65 29.29
N SER A 16 14.27 -2.32 30.00
CA SER A 16 15.44 -1.63 29.43
C SER A 16 16.13 -2.48 28.36
N ALA A 17 16.27 -3.79 28.61
CA ALA A 17 16.82 -4.71 27.62
C ALA A 17 15.96 -4.80 26.36
N ILE A 18 14.63 -4.82 26.48
CA ILE A 18 13.71 -4.79 25.34
C ILE A 18 13.87 -3.50 24.55
N ALA A 19 13.93 -2.34 25.21
CA ALA A 19 14.11 -1.05 24.55
C ALA A 19 15.41 -1.00 23.73
N ASN A 20 16.53 -1.44 24.32
CA ASN A 20 17.83 -1.48 23.65
C ASN A 20 17.85 -2.46 22.46
N LEU A 21 17.17 -3.61 22.58
CA LEU A 21 17.06 -4.55 21.46
C LEU A 21 16.18 -4.00 20.35
N LYS A 22 15.12 -3.28 20.69
CA LYS A 22 14.24 -2.60 19.73
C LYS A 22 15.02 -1.53 18.96
N GLU A 23 15.78 -0.68 19.64
CA GLU A 23 16.63 0.33 18.99
C GLU A 23 17.62 -0.30 17.99
N LYS A 24 18.30 -1.38 18.38
CA LYS A 24 19.19 -2.10 17.47
C LYS A 24 18.46 -2.70 16.26
N LEU A 25 17.22 -3.15 16.44
CA LEU A 25 16.41 -3.61 15.30
C LEU A 25 16.08 -2.44 14.37
N GLU A 26 15.79 -1.27 14.93
CA GLU A 26 15.53 -0.06 14.14
C GLU A 26 16.75 0.36 13.31
N ASP A 27 17.94 0.39 13.92
CA ASP A 27 19.19 0.68 13.20
C ASP A 27 19.46 -0.30 12.06
N ASN A 28 19.28 -1.60 12.34
CA ASN A 28 19.59 -2.64 11.38
C ASN A 28 18.60 -2.65 10.20
N PHE A 29 17.32 -2.29 10.38
CA PHE A 29 16.39 -2.34 9.24
C PHE A 29 16.69 -1.27 8.19
N VAL A 30 17.15 -0.07 8.59
CA VAL A 30 17.51 0.98 7.63
C VAL A 30 18.73 0.54 6.83
N ALA A 31 19.78 0.10 7.51
CA ALA A 31 20.99 -0.39 6.85
C ALA A 31 20.73 -1.62 5.95
N LEU A 32 19.87 -2.55 6.40
CA LEU A 32 19.45 -3.67 5.57
C LEU A 32 18.60 -3.19 4.38
N GLY A 33 17.72 -2.23 4.58
CA GLY A 33 16.88 -1.65 3.54
C GLY A 33 17.70 -1.07 2.40
N ASP A 34 18.73 -0.28 2.73
CA ASP A 34 19.69 0.28 1.77
C ASP A 34 20.37 -0.82 0.93
N LEU A 35 21.07 -1.74 1.59
CA LEU A 35 21.81 -2.82 0.90
C LEU A 35 20.88 -3.70 0.06
N LEU A 36 19.70 -4.03 0.57
CA LEU A 36 18.72 -4.83 -0.15
C LEU A 36 18.14 -4.07 -1.36
N SER A 37 17.94 -2.75 -1.24
CA SER A 37 17.53 -1.92 -2.37
C SER A 37 18.59 -1.94 -3.46
N GLU A 38 19.85 -1.66 -3.11
CA GLU A 38 20.94 -1.60 -4.08
C GLU A 38 21.14 -2.95 -4.78
N ILE A 39 21.17 -4.06 -4.02
CA ILE A 39 21.28 -5.40 -4.59
C ILE A 39 20.13 -5.69 -5.56
N LYS A 40 18.90 -5.28 -5.22
CA LYS A 40 17.71 -5.51 -6.03
C LYS A 40 17.73 -4.66 -7.30
N ARG A 41 18.06 -3.36 -7.20
CA ARG A 41 18.12 -2.38 -8.29
C ARG A 41 19.23 -2.75 -9.29
N SER A 42 20.41 -3.06 -8.79
CA SER A 42 21.59 -3.44 -9.58
C SER A 42 21.60 -4.92 -9.99
N LYS A 43 20.57 -5.69 -9.60
CA LYS A 43 20.41 -7.13 -9.86
C LYS A 43 21.62 -7.98 -9.46
N LEU A 44 22.34 -7.59 -8.41
CA LEU A 44 23.58 -8.26 -7.96
C LEU A 44 23.36 -9.72 -7.58
N TYR A 45 22.13 -10.11 -7.21
CA TYR A 45 21.76 -11.51 -6.99
C TYR A 45 21.99 -12.41 -8.22
N ARG A 46 21.97 -11.84 -9.45
CA ARG A 46 22.29 -12.57 -10.69
C ARG A 46 23.76 -12.94 -10.77
N PHE A 47 24.66 -12.11 -10.22
CA PHE A 47 26.09 -12.42 -10.14
C PHE A 47 26.37 -13.66 -9.26
N LYS A 48 25.49 -13.90 -8.28
CA LYS A 48 25.49 -15.09 -7.42
C LYS A 48 24.76 -16.31 -8.04
N GLY A 49 24.23 -16.18 -9.26
CA GLY A 49 23.56 -17.26 -9.99
C GLY A 49 22.07 -17.42 -9.69
N TYR A 50 21.45 -16.50 -8.95
CA TYR A 50 20.02 -16.58 -8.61
C TYR A 50 19.14 -15.95 -9.67
N GLU A 51 17.98 -16.55 -9.95
CA GLU A 51 17.04 -16.01 -10.92
C GLU A 51 16.21 -14.84 -10.38
N SER A 52 15.87 -14.85 -9.10
CA SER A 52 15.11 -13.75 -8.50
C SER A 52 15.77 -13.25 -7.23
N PHE A 53 15.51 -11.97 -6.93
CA PHE A 53 15.92 -11.37 -5.67
C PHE A 53 15.35 -12.14 -4.47
N LYS A 54 14.12 -12.67 -4.61
CA LYS A 54 13.48 -13.50 -3.59
C LYS A 54 14.28 -14.76 -3.29
N ASP A 55 14.65 -15.52 -4.33
CA ASP A 55 15.36 -16.79 -4.15
C ASP A 55 16.73 -16.55 -3.49
N PHE A 56 17.39 -15.47 -3.87
CA PHE A 56 18.66 -15.05 -3.28
C PHE A 56 18.54 -14.77 -1.78
N VAL A 57 17.59 -13.91 -1.36
CA VAL A 57 17.47 -13.53 0.07
C VAL A 57 16.98 -14.68 0.94
N GLU A 58 16.13 -15.55 0.40
CA GLU A 58 15.63 -16.73 1.10
C GLU A 58 16.73 -17.80 1.26
N ALA A 59 17.54 -18.04 0.23
CA ALA A 59 18.60 -19.05 0.25
C ALA A 59 19.83 -18.62 1.06
N GLU A 60 20.32 -17.39 0.87
CA GLU A 60 21.59 -16.93 1.46
C GLU A 60 21.44 -16.37 2.87
N TYR A 61 20.30 -15.74 3.18
CA TYR A 61 20.11 -14.98 4.42
C TYR A 61 18.92 -15.45 5.25
N GLN A 62 18.17 -16.46 4.79
CA GLN A 62 16.97 -16.97 5.47
C GLN A 62 15.91 -15.88 5.73
N LEU A 63 15.92 -14.83 4.91
CA LEU A 63 14.95 -13.74 4.97
C LEU A 63 13.82 -14.04 3.99
N SER A 64 12.57 -13.95 4.46
CA SER A 64 11.43 -14.05 3.54
C SER A 64 11.52 -12.95 2.47
N GLY A 65 11.23 -13.28 1.21
CA GLY A 65 11.25 -12.30 0.13
C GLY A 65 10.28 -11.13 0.37
N SER A 66 9.19 -11.37 1.11
CA SER A 66 8.24 -10.33 1.52
C SER A 66 8.88 -9.32 2.47
N LEU A 67 9.58 -9.78 3.52
CA LEU A 67 10.27 -8.89 4.46
C LEU A 67 11.39 -8.12 3.76
N ALA A 68 12.25 -8.81 3.00
CA ALA A 68 13.33 -8.16 2.25
C ALA A 68 12.80 -7.11 1.27
N GLY A 69 11.70 -7.43 0.57
CA GLY A 69 11.03 -6.49 -0.31
C GLY A 69 10.44 -5.28 0.40
N LYS A 70 9.87 -5.46 1.61
CA LYS A 70 9.37 -4.35 2.44
C LYS A 70 10.49 -3.46 2.94
N LEU A 71 11.61 -4.02 3.37
CA LEU A 71 12.79 -3.28 3.84
C LEU A 71 13.34 -2.38 2.73
N ALA A 72 13.69 -2.98 1.58
CA ALA A 72 14.18 -2.24 0.41
C ALA A 72 13.20 -1.13 0.01
N ALA A 73 11.93 -1.46 -0.11
CA ALA A 73 10.93 -0.48 -0.55
C ALA A 73 10.51 0.52 0.55
N THR A 74 10.98 0.38 1.78
CA THR A 74 10.88 1.43 2.82
C THR A 74 11.99 2.44 2.60
N PHE A 75 13.22 1.96 2.44
CA PHE A 75 14.37 2.79 2.12
C PHE A 75 14.14 3.60 0.85
N ASP A 76 13.73 2.94 -0.23
CA ASP A 76 13.45 3.59 -1.53
C ASP A 76 12.44 4.74 -1.43
N LEU A 77 11.38 4.56 -0.63
CA LEU A 77 10.30 5.54 -0.56
C LEU A 77 10.65 6.69 0.38
N TYR A 78 11.09 6.37 1.59
CA TYR A 78 11.23 7.39 2.64
C TYR A 78 12.59 8.09 2.58
N ILE A 79 13.66 7.37 2.28
CA ILE A 79 15.01 7.94 2.26
C ILE A 79 15.33 8.43 0.84
N GLU A 80 15.23 7.57 -0.16
CA GLU A 80 15.65 7.95 -1.52
C GLU A 80 14.65 8.88 -2.25
N GLU A 81 13.34 8.58 -2.20
CA GLU A 81 12.33 9.38 -2.90
C GLU A 81 11.89 10.62 -2.11
N MET A 82 11.70 10.48 -0.80
CA MET A 82 11.21 11.57 0.05
C MET A 82 12.31 12.38 0.74
N ASP A 83 13.58 11.96 0.66
CA ASP A 83 14.72 12.62 1.30
C ASP A 83 14.54 12.82 2.81
N ILE A 84 13.88 11.86 3.47
CA ILE A 84 13.73 11.85 4.93
C ILE A 84 15.00 11.29 5.55
N ASP A 85 15.50 11.96 6.58
CA ASP A 85 16.70 11.53 7.27
C ASP A 85 16.51 10.18 7.98
N GLU A 86 17.60 9.40 8.06
CA GLU A 86 17.58 8.07 8.68
C GLU A 86 17.12 8.09 10.14
N THR A 87 17.38 9.18 10.88
CA THR A 87 17.02 9.28 12.31
C THR A 87 15.50 9.30 12.43
N SER A 88 14.83 10.16 11.68
CA SER A 88 13.37 10.24 11.63
C SER A 88 12.74 8.91 11.20
N VAL A 89 13.33 8.24 10.21
CA VAL A 89 12.87 6.92 9.73
C VAL A 89 12.98 5.85 10.83
N LYS A 90 14.07 5.84 11.60
CA LYS A 90 14.28 4.91 12.72
C LYS A 90 13.35 5.20 13.90
N GLU A 91 13.12 6.47 14.21
CA GLU A 91 12.21 6.90 15.28
C GLU A 91 10.77 6.46 15.01
N ILE A 92 10.30 6.61 13.77
CA ILE A 92 8.99 6.08 13.34
C ILE A 92 9.01 4.54 13.38
N GLY A 93 10.05 3.94 12.83
CA GLY A 93 10.25 2.50 12.82
C GLY A 93 9.43 1.77 11.76
N LEU A 94 9.91 0.57 11.41
CA LEU A 94 9.47 -0.16 10.21
C LEU A 94 7.95 -0.42 10.17
N GLU A 95 7.34 -0.81 11.29
CA GLU A 95 5.93 -1.19 11.31
C GLU A 95 5.01 -0.02 10.95
N ARG A 96 5.23 1.16 11.54
CA ARG A 96 4.42 2.36 11.29
C ARG A 96 4.61 2.87 9.87
N LEU A 97 5.86 2.90 9.39
CA LEU A 97 6.17 3.23 7.99
C LEU A 97 5.42 2.30 7.02
N GLN A 98 5.42 0.99 7.27
CA GLN A 98 4.67 0.05 6.44
C GLN A 98 3.15 0.26 6.48
N LEU A 99 2.59 0.74 7.59
CA LEU A 99 1.17 1.06 7.71
C LEU A 99 0.79 2.27 6.86
N ILE A 100 1.56 3.36 6.92
CA ILE A 100 1.28 4.61 6.19
C ILE A 100 1.70 4.57 4.73
N LYS A 101 2.62 3.67 4.35
CA LYS A 101 3.13 3.54 2.98
C LYS A 101 2.07 3.62 1.88
N PRO A 102 0.92 2.90 1.95
CA PRO A 102 -0.10 2.96 0.89
C PRO A 102 -0.75 4.34 0.74
N MET A 103 -0.74 5.16 1.80
CA MET A 103 -1.25 6.54 1.76
C MET A 103 -0.20 7.46 1.18
N VAL A 104 1.04 7.38 1.68
CA VAL A 104 2.19 8.16 1.20
C VAL A 104 2.43 7.95 -0.30
N GLN A 105 2.39 6.72 -0.79
CA GLN A 105 2.61 6.41 -2.21
C GLN A 105 1.58 7.03 -3.16
N LYS A 106 0.39 7.36 -2.68
CA LYS A 106 -0.71 7.92 -3.49
C LYS A 106 -0.90 9.41 -3.27
N ALA A 107 -0.35 9.94 -2.19
CA ALA A 107 -0.50 11.30 -1.70
C ALA A 107 0.43 12.29 -2.43
N GLY A 108 -0.02 13.54 -2.52
CA GLY A 108 0.82 14.69 -2.85
C GLY A 108 1.79 15.04 -1.70
N TRP A 109 2.77 15.91 -1.96
CA TRP A 109 3.82 16.25 -0.98
C TRP A 109 3.30 16.72 0.39
N ASP A 110 2.31 17.61 0.41
CA ASP A 110 1.74 18.13 1.66
C ASP A 110 1.07 17.02 2.51
N GLU A 111 0.37 16.11 1.84
CA GLU A 111 -0.26 14.96 2.49
C GLU A 111 0.77 13.93 2.96
N ARG A 112 1.87 13.74 2.21
CA ARG A 112 2.96 12.84 2.62
C ARG A 112 3.56 13.28 3.94
N GLU A 113 3.86 14.58 4.09
CA GLU A 113 4.39 15.15 5.33
C GLU A 113 3.43 14.93 6.51
N LEU A 114 2.13 15.16 6.31
CA LEU A 114 1.12 14.92 7.33
C LEU A 114 1.07 13.44 7.76
N TRP A 115 1.24 12.51 6.82
CA TRP A 115 1.32 11.09 7.15
C TRP A 115 2.60 10.72 7.91
N MET A 116 3.72 11.38 7.62
CA MET A 116 4.97 11.20 8.36
C MET A 116 4.83 11.67 9.81
N GLN A 117 4.28 12.87 10.02
CA GLN A 117 4.02 13.40 11.36
C GLN A 117 3.06 12.49 12.15
N LYS A 118 1.96 12.05 11.53
CA LYS A 118 1.05 11.08 12.15
C LYS A 118 1.74 9.78 12.52
N ALA A 119 2.60 9.26 11.67
CA ALA A 119 3.32 8.03 11.98
C ALA A 119 4.30 8.21 13.15
N LEU A 120 4.85 9.41 13.34
CA LEU A 120 5.73 9.73 14.45
C LEU A 120 4.96 9.83 15.78
N GLU A 121 3.84 10.56 15.78
CA GLU A 121 3.11 10.93 16.99
C GLU A 121 2.08 9.88 17.45
N THR A 122 1.52 9.11 16.52
CA THR A 122 0.42 8.20 16.83
C THR A 122 0.91 6.78 17.15
N PRO A 123 0.44 6.17 18.24
CA PRO A 123 0.69 4.76 18.53
C PRO A 123 0.20 3.82 17.40
N THR A 124 0.93 2.73 17.16
CA THR A 124 0.69 1.80 16.04
C THR A 124 -0.75 1.26 15.98
N ASN A 125 -1.37 0.97 17.12
CA ASN A 125 -2.73 0.45 17.24
C ASN A 125 -3.79 1.50 16.82
N GLU A 126 -3.60 2.75 17.22
CA GLU A 126 -4.48 3.87 16.88
C GLU A 126 -4.32 4.23 15.40
N LEU A 127 -3.08 4.37 14.93
CA LEU A 127 -2.76 4.62 13.52
C LEU A 127 -3.38 3.57 12.59
N ARG A 128 -3.29 2.29 12.97
CA ARG A 128 -3.93 1.19 12.23
C ARG A 128 -5.45 1.32 12.18
N SER A 129 -6.06 1.76 13.27
CA SER A 129 -7.51 1.93 13.37
C SER A 129 -7.98 3.11 12.52
N GLU A 130 -7.29 4.24 12.59
CA GLU A 130 -7.58 5.41 11.75
C GLU A 130 -7.48 5.10 10.26
N ILE A 131 -6.39 4.46 9.84
CA ILE A 131 -6.19 4.05 8.45
C ILE A 131 -7.30 3.11 7.97
N LYS A 132 -7.77 2.22 8.84
CA LYS A 132 -8.87 1.30 8.52
C LYS A 132 -10.18 2.04 8.32
N GLU A 133 -10.50 2.99 9.20
CA GLU A 133 -11.72 3.80 9.09
C GLU A 133 -11.68 4.73 7.87
N LEU A 134 -10.53 5.33 7.56
CA LEU A 134 -10.34 6.12 6.34
C LEU A 134 -10.58 5.28 5.08
N LYS A 135 -9.96 4.10 4.99
CA LYS A 135 -10.17 3.18 3.86
C LYS A 135 -11.62 2.69 3.75
N LYS A 136 -12.36 2.66 4.86
CA LYS A 136 -13.77 2.27 4.89
C LYS A 136 -14.64 3.42 4.35
N LYS A 137 -14.44 4.64 4.84
CA LYS A 137 -15.12 5.84 4.32
C LYS A 137 -14.88 6.04 2.82
N ASP A 138 -13.63 5.92 2.37
CA ASP A 138 -13.30 6.03 0.94
C ASP A 138 -14.04 5.00 0.07
N LYS A 139 -14.26 3.79 0.60
CA LYS A 139 -15.00 2.75 -0.09
C LYS A 139 -16.49 3.04 -0.11
N GLU A 140 -17.05 3.50 1.01
CA GLU A 140 -18.46 3.86 1.14
C GLU A 140 -18.80 5.03 0.20
N ASP A 141 -18.02 6.11 0.22
CA ASP A 141 -18.25 7.30 -0.61
C ASP A 141 -18.09 7.01 -2.12
N ASN A 142 -17.08 6.23 -2.50
CA ASN A 142 -16.86 5.88 -3.92
C ASN A 142 -17.84 4.81 -4.42
N GLN A 143 -18.29 3.87 -3.56
CA GLN A 143 -19.36 2.96 -3.93
C GLN A 143 -20.66 3.71 -4.16
N ASP A 144 -20.94 4.76 -3.37
CA ASP A 144 -22.20 5.49 -3.51
C ASP A 144 -22.26 6.24 -4.85
N LEU A 145 -21.20 6.95 -5.25
CA LEU A 145 -21.18 7.65 -6.55
C LEU A 145 -21.25 6.71 -7.76
N LYS A 146 -20.55 5.57 -7.73
CA LYS A 146 -20.63 4.55 -8.78
C LYS A 146 -22.03 3.93 -8.84
N LYS A 147 -22.64 3.68 -7.70
CA LYS A 147 -24.01 3.17 -7.60
C LYS A 147 -25.02 4.18 -8.13
N VAL A 148 -24.91 5.44 -7.75
CA VAL A 148 -25.74 6.54 -8.28
C VAL A 148 -25.63 6.62 -9.80
N PHE A 149 -24.41 6.55 -10.36
CA PHE A 149 -24.21 6.53 -11.81
C PHE A 149 -24.90 5.33 -12.48
N ILE A 150 -24.77 4.13 -11.90
CA ILE A 150 -25.43 2.92 -12.41
C ILE A 150 -26.95 3.07 -12.36
N ASP A 151 -27.49 3.58 -11.25
CA ASP A 151 -28.93 3.74 -11.06
C ASP A 151 -29.50 4.77 -12.05
N GLN A 152 -28.82 5.91 -12.23
CA GLN A 152 -29.17 6.92 -13.23
C GLN A 152 -29.10 6.38 -14.66
N TYR A 153 -28.05 5.62 -14.98
CA TYR A 153 -27.91 4.95 -16.27
C TYR A 153 -29.07 3.98 -16.51
N LEU A 154 -29.37 3.12 -15.55
CA LEU A 154 -30.44 2.13 -15.65
C LEU A 154 -31.79 2.82 -15.82
N GLU A 155 -32.11 3.82 -14.99
CA GLU A 155 -33.37 4.57 -15.07
C GLU A 155 -33.54 5.25 -16.44
N LYS A 156 -32.49 5.94 -16.91
CA LYS A 156 -32.49 6.59 -18.23
C LYS A 156 -32.75 5.59 -19.35
N MET A 157 -32.04 4.46 -19.33
CA MET A 157 -32.12 3.46 -20.39
C MET A 157 -33.44 2.68 -20.35
N THR A 158 -33.93 2.28 -19.17
CA THR A 158 -35.23 1.61 -19.05
C THR A 158 -36.38 2.51 -19.44
N THR A 159 -36.29 3.81 -19.13
CA THR A 159 -37.29 4.81 -19.55
C THR A 159 -37.24 5.05 -21.05
N TRP A 160 -36.05 5.24 -21.62
CA TRP A 160 -35.88 5.50 -23.05
C TRP A 160 -36.32 4.32 -23.92
N PHE A 161 -35.93 3.09 -23.54
CA PHE A 161 -36.38 1.87 -24.22
C PHE A 161 -37.78 1.42 -23.80
N ASN A 162 -38.41 2.11 -22.83
CA ASN A 162 -39.67 1.76 -22.18
C ASN A 162 -39.76 0.25 -21.86
N CYS A 163 -38.80 -0.27 -21.10
CA CYS A 163 -38.69 -1.70 -20.86
C CYS A 163 -38.14 -2.03 -19.47
N SER A 164 -38.27 -3.29 -19.07
CA SER A 164 -37.71 -3.78 -17.81
C SER A 164 -36.18 -3.85 -17.87
N LYS A 165 -35.51 -3.94 -16.72
CA LYS A 165 -34.05 -4.15 -16.65
C LYS A 165 -33.61 -5.44 -17.37
N SER A 166 -34.42 -6.50 -17.30
CA SER A 166 -34.13 -7.76 -18.00
C SER A 166 -34.18 -7.59 -19.51
N GLU A 167 -35.17 -6.85 -20.00
CA GLU A 167 -35.33 -6.56 -21.42
C GLU A 167 -34.25 -5.59 -21.93
N LEU A 168 -33.85 -4.62 -21.11
CA LEU A 168 -32.70 -3.76 -21.40
C LEU A 168 -31.42 -4.58 -21.58
N ASN A 169 -31.16 -5.54 -20.69
CA ASN A 169 -29.99 -6.42 -20.82
C ASN A 169 -30.02 -7.25 -22.10
N PHE A 170 -31.19 -7.77 -22.50
CA PHE A 170 -31.34 -8.46 -23.78
C PHE A 170 -30.99 -7.55 -24.97
N LYS A 171 -31.51 -6.32 -24.97
CA LYS A 171 -31.21 -5.33 -26.02
C LYS A 171 -29.74 -4.93 -26.06
N LEU A 172 -29.10 -4.76 -24.90
CA LEU A 172 -27.65 -4.48 -24.82
C LEU A 172 -26.82 -5.68 -25.29
N ALA A 173 -27.25 -6.92 -25.01
CA ALA A 173 -26.58 -8.11 -25.52
C ALA A 173 -26.62 -8.16 -27.05
N LEU A 174 -27.76 -7.81 -27.67
CA LEU A 174 -27.87 -7.66 -29.13
C LEU A 174 -26.93 -6.56 -29.66
N TYR A 175 -26.85 -5.41 -28.97
CA TYR A 175 -25.95 -4.32 -29.35
C TYR A 175 -24.48 -4.74 -29.33
N PHE A 176 -24.05 -5.49 -28.31
CA PHE A 176 -22.67 -5.95 -28.18
C PHE A 176 -22.34 -7.23 -28.98
N GLN A 177 -23.33 -7.89 -29.59
CA GLN A 177 -23.17 -9.18 -30.24
C GLN A 177 -22.07 -9.20 -31.32
N GLU A 178 -21.97 -8.13 -32.10
CA GLU A 178 -20.98 -7.98 -33.17
C GLU A 178 -19.93 -6.90 -32.88
N SER A 179 -19.85 -6.44 -31.62
CA SER A 179 -18.89 -5.41 -31.23
C SER A 179 -17.48 -5.98 -31.06
N ASP A 180 -16.48 -5.21 -31.47
CA ASP A 180 -15.08 -5.50 -31.13
C ASP A 180 -14.84 -5.26 -29.64
N LEU A 181 -14.58 -6.32 -28.89
CA LEU A 181 -14.42 -6.26 -27.44
C LEU A 181 -13.13 -5.55 -27.00
N ASP A 182 -12.09 -5.54 -27.83
CA ASP A 182 -10.84 -4.85 -27.49
C ASP A 182 -11.00 -3.34 -27.63
N ASP A 183 -11.71 -2.89 -28.67
CA ASP A 183 -12.07 -1.48 -28.83
C ASP A 183 -13.05 -1.03 -27.74
N VAL A 184 -14.09 -1.82 -27.44
CA VAL A 184 -15.02 -1.54 -26.34
C VAL A 184 -14.26 -1.43 -25.02
N LYS A 185 -13.33 -2.35 -24.74
CA LYS A 185 -12.51 -2.33 -23.52
C LYS A 185 -11.62 -1.09 -23.44
N LYS A 186 -11.05 -0.64 -24.55
CA LYS A 186 -10.26 0.59 -24.60
C LYS A 186 -11.13 1.80 -24.26
N VAL A 187 -12.28 1.94 -24.91
CA VAL A 187 -13.23 3.04 -24.65
C VAL A 187 -13.73 3.04 -23.20
N VAL A 188 -14.07 1.87 -22.66
CA VAL A 188 -14.51 1.74 -21.26
C VAL A 188 -13.41 2.17 -20.30
N LYS A 189 -12.15 1.78 -20.52
CA LYS A 189 -11.02 2.20 -19.68
C LYS A 189 -10.81 3.72 -19.70
N GLU A 190 -10.88 4.33 -20.88
CA GLU A 190 -10.74 5.77 -21.03
C GLU A 190 -11.85 6.52 -20.29
N ARG A 191 -13.11 6.11 -20.47
CA ARG A 191 -14.27 6.71 -19.79
C ARG A 191 -14.27 6.48 -18.29
N GLN A 192 -13.88 5.29 -17.84
CA GLN A 192 -13.75 5.00 -16.42
C GLN A 192 -12.69 5.90 -15.77
N ARG A 193 -11.54 6.07 -16.43
CA ARG A 193 -10.49 6.96 -15.94
C ARG A 193 -10.96 8.41 -15.86
N ALA A 194 -11.68 8.90 -16.87
CA ALA A 194 -12.24 10.25 -16.87
C ALA A 194 -13.26 10.45 -15.73
N PHE A 195 -14.17 9.50 -15.53
CA PHE A 195 -15.15 9.53 -14.44
C PHE A 195 -14.48 9.53 -13.06
N GLU A 196 -13.46 8.70 -12.86
CA GLU A 196 -12.71 8.66 -11.59
C GLU A 196 -11.91 9.95 -11.36
N GLN A 197 -11.43 10.62 -12.41
CA GLN A 197 -10.79 11.94 -12.34
C GLN A 197 -11.78 13.06 -12.00
N GLU A 198 -12.97 13.06 -12.60
CA GLU A 198 -14.03 14.03 -12.28
C GLU A 198 -14.53 13.89 -10.84
N ILE A 199 -14.65 12.67 -10.34
CA ILE A 199 -14.99 12.42 -8.93
C ILE A 199 -13.92 13.01 -8.01
N GLN A 200 -12.65 12.81 -8.36
CA GLN A 200 -11.54 13.33 -7.56
C GLN A 200 -11.54 14.87 -7.56
N ALA A 201 -11.72 15.50 -8.73
CA ALA A 201 -11.73 16.96 -8.86
C ALA A 201 -12.93 17.65 -8.17
N ASN A 202 -14.05 16.94 -7.96
CA ASN A 202 -15.22 17.46 -7.24
C ASN A 202 -15.14 17.26 -5.72
N LYS A 203 -14.11 16.56 -5.22
CA LYS A 203 -13.86 16.36 -3.78
C LYS A 203 -12.86 17.35 -3.20
N ASP A 204 -12.09 18.03 -4.05
CA ASP A 204 -11.16 19.12 -3.73
C ASP A 204 -11.87 20.48 -3.74
#